data_AF-A0A7V9BSL2-F1
#
_entry.id   AF-A0A7V9BSL2-F1
#
_cell.length_a   1.000
_cell.length_b   1.000
_cell.length_c   1.000
_cell.angle_alpha   90.00
_cell.angle_beta   90.00
_cell.angle_gamma   90.00
#
_symmetry.space_group_name_H-M   'P 1'
#
loop_
_entity.id
_entity.type
_entity.pdbx_description
1 polymer ?
#
loop_
_entity_poly.entity_id
_entity_poly.type
_entity_poly.pdbx_seq_one_letter_code
_entity_poly.pdbx_strand_id
1 'polypeptide(L)' 'MTEASSGVGTLTRKDFVSDQEVRWCPGCGDYAILAAMQSVMPELGVPREKIVFISGIGCASRFPYYMDTYGLHGIHGR' A
#
# COMPACT_ATOMS: atom_id res chain seq x y z
N MET A 1 -11.68 15.38 16.33
CA MET A 1 -11.48 14.99 14.92
C MET A 1 -10.51 15.96 14.24
N THR A 2 -9.34 16.19 14.83
CA THR A 2 -8.40 17.21 14.35
C THR A 2 -6.99 16.81 14.77
N GLU A 3 -6.24 16.23 13.85
CA GLU A 3 -4.77 16.32 13.79
C GLU A 3 -4.29 15.87 12.39
N ALA A 4 -4.86 16.49 11.35
CA ALA A 4 -4.28 16.50 10.01
C ALA A 4 -3.55 17.84 9.83
N SER A 5 -2.33 17.90 10.33
CA SER A 5 -1.36 18.98 10.10
C SER A 5 -0.03 18.40 10.55
N SER A 6 1.05 18.37 9.78
CA SER A 6 1.55 19.34 8.81
C SER A 6 2.72 18.71 8.05
N GLY A 7 2.94 19.12 6.80
CA GLY A 7 4.27 19.06 6.20
C GLY A 7 4.56 17.99 5.14
N VAL A 8 3.56 17.34 4.55
CA VAL A 8 3.84 16.43 3.42
C VAL A 8 3.69 17.22 2.13
N GLY A 9 4.76 17.29 1.34
CA GLY A 9 4.67 17.76 -0.04
C GLY A 9 3.62 16.98 -0.81
N THR A 10 3.21 17.45 -1.98
CA THR A 10 2.23 16.74 -2.82
C THR A 10 2.70 15.31 -3.05
N LEU A 11 2.05 14.34 -2.39
CA LEU A 11 2.32 12.93 -2.59
C LEU A 11 1.94 12.56 -4.01
N THR A 12 2.65 11.58 -4.55
CA THR A 12 2.42 11.03 -5.87
C THR A 12 2.29 9.52 -5.77
N ARG A 13 1.79 8.89 -6.83
CA ARG A 13 1.73 7.43 -6.91
C ARG A 13 3.07 6.76 -6.61
N LYS A 14 4.18 7.38 -7.04
CA LYS A 14 5.53 6.83 -6.87
C LYS A 14 5.92 6.68 -5.40
N ASP A 15 5.41 7.55 -4.53
CA ASP A 15 5.68 7.53 -3.09
C ASP A 15 5.01 6.34 -2.38
N PHE A 16 4.12 5.61 -3.07
CA PHE A 16 3.43 4.42 -2.57
C PHE A 16 3.86 3.13 -3.25
N VAL A 17 4.79 3.19 -4.22
CA VAL A 17 5.34 2.02 -4.91
C VAL A 17 6.60 1.58 -4.17
N SER A 18 6.63 0.34 -3.67
CA SER A 18 7.85 -0.20 -3.06
C SER A 18 8.90 -0.63 -4.08
N ASP A 19 10.11 -0.87 -3.61
CA ASP A 19 11.23 -1.42 -4.39
C ASP A 19 11.15 -2.95 -4.60
N GLN A 20 10.13 -3.60 -4.04
CA GLN A 20 9.99 -5.05 -4.08
C GLN A 20 9.37 -5.51 -5.39
N GLU A 21 9.99 -6.51 -6.00
CA GLU A 21 9.44 -7.15 -7.20
C GLU A 21 8.13 -7.88 -6.87
N VAL A 22 7.10 -7.60 -7.69
CA VAL A 22 5.80 -8.26 -7.59
C VAL A 22 5.90 -9.69 -8.11
N ARG A 23 5.55 -10.66 -7.25
CA ARG A 23 5.70 -12.10 -7.53
C ARG A 23 4.38 -12.78 -7.88
N TRP A 24 3.40 -12.03 -8.36
CA TRP A 24 2.13 -12.57 -8.85
C TRP A 24 2.26 -13.06 -10.28
N CYS A 25 1.52 -14.12 -10.62
CA CYS A 25 1.51 -14.68 -11.96
C CYS A 25 1.12 -13.62 -13.01
N PRO A 26 1.68 -13.68 -14.24
CA PRO A 26 1.25 -12.82 -15.33
C PRO A 26 -0.28 -12.91 -15.54
N GLY A 27 -0.95 -11.76 -15.61
CA GLY A 27 -2.41 -11.68 -15.74
C GLY A 27 -3.20 -11.80 -14.43
N CYS A 28 -2.54 -11.88 -13.28
CA CYS A 28 -3.22 -11.86 -11.98
C CYS A 28 -4.00 -10.55 -11.76
N GLY A 29 -5.24 -10.66 -11.24
CA GLY A 29 -6.08 -9.49 -10.94
C GLY A 29 -5.54 -8.58 -9.84
N ASP A 30 -4.69 -9.10 -8.94
CA ASP A 30 -4.11 -8.33 -7.84
C ASP A 30 -3.25 -7.16 -8.33
N TYR A 31 -2.68 -7.24 -9.55
CA TYR A 31 -1.97 -6.11 -10.18
C TYR A 31 -2.89 -4.90 -10.37
N ALA A 32 -4.14 -5.11 -10.75
CA ALA A 32 -5.11 -4.03 -10.95
C ALA A 32 -5.48 -3.38 -9.61
N ILE A 33 -5.66 -4.18 -8.56
CA ILE A 33 -5.96 -3.70 -7.20
C ILE A 33 -4.78 -2.88 -6.67
N LEU A 34 -3.55 -3.37 -6.83
CA LEU A 34 -2.34 -2.66 -6.41
C LEU A 34 -2.20 -1.31 -7.13
N ALA A 35 -2.35 -1.31 -8.46
CA ALA A 35 -2.26 -0.09 -9.26
C ALA A 35 -3.33 0.94 -8.89
N ALA A 36 -4.56 0.49 -8.64
CA ALA A 36 -5.65 1.35 -8.20
C ALA A 36 -5.36 1.95 -6.82
N MET A 37 -4.94 1.13 -5.86
CA MET A 37 -4.63 1.59 -4.51
C MET A 37 -3.52 2.63 -4.52
N GLN A 38 -2.37 2.35 -5.16
CA GLN A 38 -1.26 3.29 -5.28
C GLN A 38 -1.63 4.60 -5.97
N SER A 39 -2.66 4.60 -6.84
CA SER A 39 -3.14 5.81 -7.51
C SER A 39 -4.05 6.66 -6.61
N VAL A 40 -4.84 6.03 -5.72
CA VAL A 40 -5.77 6.72 -4.81
C VAL A 40 -5.08 7.23 -3.54
N MET A 41 -4.07 6.53 -3.03
CA MET A 41 -3.41 6.91 -1.78
C MET A 41 -2.92 8.38 -1.73
N PRO A 42 -2.33 8.96 -2.80
CA PRO A 42 -1.95 10.37 -2.83
C PRO A 42 -3.13 11.34 -2.63
N GLU A 43 -4.32 10.99 -3.12
CA GLU A 43 -5.51 11.83 -3.06
C GLU A 43 -6.06 11.98 -1.64
N LEU A 44 -5.71 11.04 -0.75
CA LEU A 44 -6.12 11.07 0.66
C LEU A 44 -5.39 12.15 1.46
N GLY A 45 -4.25 12.66 0.98
CA GLY A 45 -3.46 13.67 1.69
C GLY A 45 -2.91 13.19 3.05
N VAL A 46 -2.82 11.88 3.27
CA VAL A 46 -2.30 11.28 4.50
C VAL A 46 -0.82 10.93 4.31
N PRO A 47 0.08 11.34 5.23
CA PRO A 47 1.48 10.92 5.20
C PRO A 47 1.62 9.39 5.17
N ARG A 48 2.55 8.86 4.38
CA ARG A 48 2.76 7.42 4.22
C ARG A 48 3.11 6.72 5.54
N GLU A 49 3.80 7.41 6.44
CA GLU A 49 4.15 6.94 7.78
C GLU A 49 2.96 6.87 8.73
N LYS A 50 1.81 7.44 8.35
CA LYS A 50 0.53 7.33 9.08
C LYS A 50 -0.42 6.30 8.46
N ILE A 51 0.04 5.52 7.49
CA ILE A 51 -0.74 4.48 6.81
C ILE A 51 -0.14 3.12 7.13
N VAL A 52 -1.00 2.13 7.40
CA VAL A 52 -0.61 0.74 7.59
C VAL A 52 -1.46 -0.19 6.72
N PHE A 53 -0.79 -1.07 5.97
CA PHE A 53 -1.46 -2.19 5.27
C PHE A 53 -1.25 -3.48 6.05
N ILE A 54 -2.35 -4.14 6.43
CA ILE A 54 -2.34 -5.39 7.20
C ILE A 54 -2.94 -6.50 6.34
N SER A 55 -2.33 -7.67 6.35
CA SER A 55 -2.81 -8.82 5.58
C SER A 55 -2.47 -10.16 6.25
N GLY A 56 -3.25 -11.20 5.95
CA GLY A 56 -3.03 -12.59 6.39
C GLY A 56 -2.08 -13.35 5.46
N ILE A 57 -2.31 -14.63 5.15
CA ILE A 57 -1.45 -15.41 4.24
C ILE A 57 -2.20 -15.73 2.93
N GLY A 58 -1.55 -15.49 1.79
CA GLY A 58 -2.05 -15.80 0.45
C GLY A 58 -1.28 -15.03 -0.63
N CYS A 59 -1.62 -15.25 -1.91
CA CYS A 59 -1.07 -14.44 -3.01
C CYS A 59 -1.38 -12.96 -2.82
N ALA A 60 -2.67 -12.64 -2.66
CA ALA A 60 -3.14 -11.28 -2.41
C ALA A 60 -2.51 -10.68 -1.13
N SER A 61 -2.27 -11.50 -0.10
CA SER A 61 -1.70 -11.03 1.16
C SER A 61 -0.21 -10.64 1.10
N ARG A 62 0.43 -10.77 -0.07
CA ARG A 62 1.74 -10.12 -0.29
C ARG A 62 1.61 -8.59 -0.47
N PHE A 63 0.40 -8.05 -0.52
CA PHE A 63 0.10 -6.63 -0.76
C PHE A 63 0.94 -5.65 0.07
N PRO A 64 1.15 -5.83 1.40
CA PRO A 64 1.92 -4.87 2.19
C PRO A 64 3.38 -4.76 1.75
N TYR A 65 3.96 -5.76 1.08
CA TYR A 65 5.31 -5.67 0.53
C TYR A 65 5.39 -4.74 -0.69
N TYR A 66 4.27 -4.48 -1.35
CA TYR A 66 4.18 -3.72 -2.60
C TYR A 66 3.72 -2.27 -2.38
N MET A 67 3.56 -1.87 -1.12
CA MET A 67 3.21 -0.52 -0.68
C MET A 67 4.35 0.08 0.13
N ASP A 68 4.84 1.27 -0.23
CA ASP A 68 5.91 1.97 0.51
C ASP A 68 5.38 2.73 1.75
N THR A 69 4.76 1.96 2.65
CA THR A 69 4.17 2.42 3.92
C THR A 69 4.55 1.45 5.05
N TYR A 70 4.05 1.68 6.28
CA TYR A 70 4.08 0.59 7.26
C TYR A 70 3.23 -0.58 6.78
N GLY A 71 3.68 -1.80 7.07
CA GLY A 71 3.03 -3.03 6.62
C GLY A 71 3.17 -4.15 7.64
N LEU A 72 2.10 -4.93 7.83
CA LEU A 72 2.11 -6.14 8.63
C LEU A 72 1.58 -7.32 7.81
N HIS A 73 2.40 -8.38 7.75
CA HIS A 73 2.02 -9.66 7.17
C HIS A 73 1.83 -10.65 8.33
N GLY A 74 0.57 -10.84 8.70
CA GLY A 74 0.13 -11.65 9.84
C GLY A 74 0.02 -13.13 9.50
N ILE A 75 -0.74 -13.84 10.33
CA ILE A 75 -0.98 -15.28 10.15
C ILE A 75 -2.25 -15.52 9.32
N HIS A 76 -2.38 -16.71 8.74
CA HIS A 76 -3.50 -17.03 7.86
C HIS A 76 -4.84 -16.84 8.58
N GLY A 77 -5.71 -15.97 8.04
CA GLY A 77 -7.03 -15.69 8.58
C GLY A 77 -7.06 -14.79 9.82
N ARG A 78 -5.98 -14.07 10.13
CA ARG A 78 -5.90 -13.03 11.18
C ARG A 78 -5.26 -11.78 10.61
#